data_AF-Q4E5E6-F1
#
_entry.id   AF-Q4E5E6-F1
#
_cell.length_a   1.000
_cell.length_b   1.000
_cell.length_c   1.000
_cell.angle_alpha   90.00
_cell.angle_beta   90.00
_cell.angle_gamma   90.00
#
_symmetry.space_group_name_H-M   'P 1'
#
loop_
_entity.id
_entity.type
_entity.pdbx_description
1 polymer ?
#
loop_
_entity_poly.entity_id
_entity_poly.type
_entity_poly.pdbx_seq_one_letter_code
_entity_poly.pdbx_strand_id
1 'polypeptide(L)'
;MMDRTRLFLAAEFKQKSRWSSVWPNMHYGAMYLSYSIGRKLPMKGVNWVTRESNRLTNFSKRYQAVINDIDVKKTEEELGITLQDIRWNDHRRIYWKCSFCGSSYRKSVSVRTKFHAGCNLCKGRYPSEVLREQHQSLSLAASAPELIKQLKETDKKDNLGSLARTSKFLAEWKCQGCGGSYRASVRSRTGMVESGQCPLHPNIVDWSAYCPSCSWKPNMEAIAEEVQRTGQFLGLEAESRKNASAPPARIPRRKKLVS
;
A
#
# COMPACT_ATOMS: atom_id res chain seq x y z
N MET A 1 -13.56 33.85 -9.96
CA MET A 1 -13.78 32.81 -10.99
C MET A 1 -13.81 33.52 -12.33
N MET A 2 -12.82 33.33 -13.21
CA MET A 2 -12.88 33.89 -14.57
C MET A 2 -13.95 33.13 -15.36
N ASP A 3 -14.90 33.86 -15.96
CA ASP A 3 -15.92 33.30 -16.83
C ASP A 3 -15.23 32.60 -18.01
N ARG A 4 -15.20 31.27 -18.00
CA ARG A 4 -14.64 30.49 -19.10
C ARG A 4 -15.54 30.70 -20.31
N THR A 5 -15.06 31.45 -21.30
CA THR A 5 -15.80 31.65 -22.55
C THR A 5 -16.17 30.28 -23.16
N ARG A 6 -17.33 30.21 -23.81
CA ARG A 6 -17.81 28.96 -24.46
C ARG A 6 -16.76 28.36 -25.41
N LEU A 7 -15.97 29.22 -26.06
CA LEU A 7 -14.80 28.86 -26.89
C LEU A 7 -13.73 28.11 -26.08
N PHE A 8 -13.38 28.57 -24.89
CA PHE A 8 -12.40 27.92 -24.03
C PHE A 8 -12.91 26.55 -23.55
N LEU A 9 -14.18 26.43 -23.15
CA LEU A 9 -14.79 25.15 -22.78
C LEU A 9 -14.81 24.16 -23.94
N ALA A 10 -15.11 24.63 -25.17
CA ALA A 10 -15.06 23.80 -26.37
C ALA A 10 -13.64 23.34 -26.71
N ALA A 11 -12.63 24.21 -26.55
CA ALA A 11 -11.23 23.87 -26.74
C ALA A 11 -10.75 22.85 -25.70
N GLU A 12 -11.10 23.04 -24.42
CA GLU A 12 -10.79 22.12 -23.33
C GLU A 12 -11.46 20.75 -23.54
N PHE A 13 -12.71 20.73 -23.99
CA PHE A 13 -13.41 19.50 -24.37
C PHE A 13 -12.69 18.79 -25.53
N LYS A 14 -12.31 19.53 -26.59
CA LYS A 14 -11.59 18.96 -27.74
C LYS A 14 -10.22 18.40 -27.34
N GLN A 15 -9.50 19.09 -26.47
CA GLN A 15 -8.23 18.59 -25.93
C GLN A 15 -8.44 17.35 -25.06
N LYS A 16 -9.34 17.38 -24.06
CA LYS A 16 -9.66 16.21 -23.22
C LYS A 16 -10.14 15.02 -24.06
N SER A 17 -10.94 15.27 -25.09
CA SER A 17 -11.40 14.26 -26.06
C SER A 17 -10.28 13.72 -26.95
N ARG A 18 -9.23 14.49 -27.23
CA ARG A 18 -8.04 13.97 -27.91
C ARG A 18 -7.24 13.05 -26.98
N TRP A 19 -7.10 13.46 -25.72
CA TRP A 19 -6.36 12.69 -24.72
C TRP A 19 -7.07 11.41 -24.27
N SER A 20 -8.39 11.27 -24.47
CA SER A 20 -9.12 10.03 -24.13
C SER A 20 -8.69 8.81 -24.96
N SER A 21 -8.06 9.02 -26.11
CA SER A 21 -7.53 7.95 -26.97
C SER A 21 -6.16 7.43 -26.51
N VAL A 22 -5.49 8.15 -25.59
CA VAL A 22 -4.17 7.75 -25.09
C VAL A 22 -4.30 6.53 -24.20
N TRP A 23 -3.40 5.57 -24.40
CA TRP A 23 -3.39 4.33 -23.63
C TRP A 23 -2.87 4.57 -22.21
N PRO A 24 -3.41 3.89 -21.19
CA PRO A 24 -2.94 4.04 -19.83
C PRO A 24 -1.54 3.43 -19.64
N ASN A 25 -0.82 3.92 -18.63
CA ASN A 25 0.47 3.36 -18.24
C ASN A 25 0.32 1.94 -17.69
N MET A 26 1.17 1.03 -18.15
CA MET A 26 1.28 -0.33 -17.65
C MET A 26 2.54 -0.47 -16.80
N HIS A 27 2.38 -0.62 -15.50
CA HIS A 27 3.49 -0.89 -14.60
C HIS A 27 3.87 -2.38 -14.59
N TYR A 28 5.08 -2.71 -14.12
CA TYR A 28 5.68 -4.06 -14.19
C TYR A 28 4.82 -5.22 -13.67
N GLY A 29 3.87 -4.97 -12.75
CA GLY A 29 2.97 -6.01 -12.25
C GLY A 29 1.76 -6.31 -13.15
N ALA A 30 1.53 -5.51 -14.20
CA ALA A 30 0.43 -5.71 -15.14
C ALA A 30 0.88 -6.60 -16.32
N MET A 31 0.02 -7.54 -16.72
CA MET A 31 0.28 -8.45 -17.84
C MET A 31 -0.21 -7.84 -19.16
N TYR A 32 -1.13 -8.49 -19.86
CA TYR A 32 -1.63 -8.06 -21.16
C TYR A 32 -2.72 -6.98 -21.06
N LEU A 33 -2.63 -5.95 -21.90
CA LEU A 33 -3.65 -4.91 -22.03
C LEU A 33 -4.51 -5.12 -23.28
N SER A 34 -5.79 -5.41 -23.06
CA SER A 34 -6.81 -5.59 -24.09
C SER A 34 -7.49 -4.27 -24.49
N TYR A 35 -6.71 -3.29 -24.98
CA TYR A 35 -7.24 -1.95 -25.32
C TYR A 35 -7.67 -1.82 -26.79
N SER A 36 -6.81 -2.27 -27.71
CA SER A 36 -7.06 -2.25 -29.17
C SER A 36 -8.11 -3.29 -29.59
N ILE A 37 -8.80 -3.04 -30.72
CA ILE A 37 -9.82 -3.93 -31.27
C ILE A 37 -9.29 -5.34 -31.54
N GLY A 38 -8.11 -5.46 -32.17
CA GLY A 38 -7.49 -6.76 -32.46
C GLY A 38 -7.14 -7.55 -31.20
N ARG A 39 -6.96 -6.87 -30.07
CA ARG A 39 -6.72 -7.49 -28.76
C ARG A 39 -8.01 -7.95 -28.06
N LYS A 40 -9.15 -7.36 -28.42
CA LYS A 40 -10.47 -7.65 -27.82
C LYS A 40 -11.22 -8.74 -28.59
N LEU A 41 -11.16 -8.72 -29.92
CA LEU A 41 -11.91 -9.62 -30.80
C LEU A 41 -11.80 -11.12 -30.45
N PRO A 42 -10.61 -11.70 -30.26
CA PRO A 42 -10.51 -13.15 -30.00
C PRO A 42 -11.18 -13.57 -28.68
N MET A 43 -11.17 -12.69 -27.66
CA MET A 43 -11.78 -12.99 -26.36
C MET A 43 -13.29 -12.74 -26.34
N LYS A 44 -13.81 -11.90 -27.24
CA LYS A 44 -15.25 -11.60 -27.33
C LYS A 44 -16.07 -12.83 -27.78
N GLY A 45 -15.46 -13.76 -28.51
CA GLY A 45 -16.12 -15.00 -28.96
C GLY A 45 -16.23 -16.09 -27.88
N VAL A 46 -15.72 -15.88 -26.67
CA VAL A 46 -15.69 -16.91 -25.63
C VAL A 46 -16.91 -16.82 -24.72
N ASN A 47 -17.92 -17.63 -25.00
CA ASN A 47 -19.15 -17.72 -24.21
C ASN A 47 -19.03 -18.80 -23.14
N TRP A 48 -19.20 -18.40 -21.88
CA TRP A 48 -19.06 -19.31 -20.74
C TRP A 48 -20.40 -19.63 -20.10
N VAL A 49 -20.54 -20.88 -19.63
CA VAL A 49 -21.70 -21.34 -18.86
C VAL A 49 -21.21 -21.95 -17.55
N THR A 50 -21.91 -21.65 -16.44
CA THR A 50 -21.62 -22.26 -15.15
C THR A 50 -22.26 -23.64 -15.06
N ARG A 51 -21.43 -24.67 -14.88
CA ARG A 51 -21.76 -26.08 -14.70
C ARG A 51 -21.19 -26.54 -13.37
N GLU A 52 -21.60 -27.70 -12.88
CA GLU A 52 -21.07 -28.23 -11.61
C GLU A 52 -19.55 -28.41 -11.61
N SER A 53 -18.96 -28.73 -12.76
CA SER A 53 -17.51 -28.90 -12.93
C SER A 53 -16.71 -27.60 -12.85
N ASN A 54 -17.34 -26.43 -12.97
CA ASN A 54 -16.64 -25.15 -12.94
C ASN A 54 -17.14 -24.19 -11.85
N ARG A 55 -18.28 -24.49 -11.19
CA ARG A 55 -18.81 -23.71 -10.07
C ARG A 55 -17.82 -23.63 -8.91
N LEU A 56 -17.51 -22.42 -8.45
CA LEU A 56 -16.51 -22.18 -7.42
C LEU A 56 -16.84 -22.86 -6.08
N THR A 57 -18.11 -22.84 -5.67
CA THR A 57 -18.57 -23.40 -4.39
C THR A 57 -18.31 -24.89 -4.25
N ASN A 58 -18.28 -25.63 -5.37
CA ASN A 58 -18.02 -27.07 -5.39
C ASN A 58 -16.55 -27.39 -5.04
N PHE A 59 -15.64 -26.43 -5.21
CA PHE A 59 -14.21 -26.58 -4.92
C PHE A 59 -13.82 -25.97 -3.56
N SER A 60 -14.76 -25.90 -2.62
CA SER A 60 -14.55 -25.38 -1.26
C SER A 60 -13.37 -26.03 -0.55
N LYS A 61 -13.16 -27.35 -0.72
CA LYS A 61 -12.02 -28.10 -0.15
C LYS A 61 -10.66 -27.43 -0.40
N ARG A 62 -10.48 -26.79 -1.57
CA ARG A 62 -9.24 -26.07 -1.94
C ARG A 62 -9.38 -24.56 -1.82
N TYR A 63 -10.54 -24.02 -2.18
CA TYR A 63 -10.75 -22.58 -2.37
C TYR A 63 -11.66 -21.95 -1.32
N GLN A 64 -11.81 -22.56 -0.13
CA GLN A 64 -12.62 -21.99 0.96
C GLN A 64 -12.22 -20.55 1.29
N ALA A 65 -10.92 -20.28 1.42
CA ALA A 65 -10.41 -18.93 1.69
C ALA A 65 -10.70 -17.93 0.56
N VAL A 66 -10.86 -18.42 -0.68
CA VAL A 66 -11.28 -17.59 -1.81
C VAL A 66 -12.76 -17.27 -1.72
N ILE A 67 -13.60 -18.27 -1.41
CA ILE A 67 -15.06 -18.11 -1.26
C ILE A 67 -15.37 -17.10 -0.14
N ASN A 68 -14.68 -17.21 1.00
CA ASN A 68 -14.88 -16.32 2.16
C ASN A 68 -14.49 -14.86 1.90
N ASP A 69 -13.64 -14.58 0.91
CA ASP A 69 -13.21 -13.22 0.57
C ASP A 69 -14.17 -12.50 -0.40
N ILE A 70 -15.20 -13.18 -0.94
CA ILE A 70 -16.14 -12.60 -1.90
C ILE A 70 -17.13 -11.70 -1.17
N ASP A 71 -17.31 -10.47 -1.68
CA ASP A 71 -18.35 -9.57 -1.21
C ASP A 71 -19.65 -9.86 -1.98
N VAL A 72 -20.44 -10.80 -1.46
CA VAL A 72 -21.64 -11.33 -2.14
C VAL A 72 -22.66 -10.22 -2.38
N LYS A 73 -23.00 -9.45 -1.34
CA LYS A 73 -24.00 -8.37 -1.42
C LYS A 73 -23.64 -7.36 -2.51
N LYS A 74 -22.41 -6.82 -2.45
CA LYS A 74 -21.95 -5.82 -3.41
C LYS A 74 -21.84 -6.37 -4.83
N THR A 75 -21.48 -7.64 -4.98
CA THR A 75 -21.38 -8.29 -6.30
C THR A 75 -22.75 -8.50 -6.92
N GLU A 76 -23.74 -8.93 -6.14
CA GLU A 76 -25.11 -9.14 -6.62
C GLU A 76 -25.78 -7.80 -6.96
N GLU A 77 -25.65 -6.78 -6.11
CA GLU A 77 -26.23 -5.46 -6.32
C GLU A 77 -25.65 -4.72 -7.55
N GLU A 78 -24.32 -4.69 -7.72
CA GLU A 78 -23.70 -3.91 -8.80
C GLU A 78 -23.52 -4.68 -10.11
N LEU A 79 -23.43 -6.01 -10.07
CA LEU A 79 -23.11 -6.83 -11.26
C LEU A 79 -24.22 -7.82 -11.62
N GLY A 80 -25.22 -8.05 -10.75
CA GLY A 80 -26.26 -9.05 -10.98
C GLY A 80 -25.72 -10.48 -11.07
N ILE A 81 -24.55 -10.76 -10.48
CA ILE A 81 -23.90 -12.08 -10.51
C ILE A 81 -24.12 -12.76 -9.17
N THR A 82 -24.87 -13.85 -9.16
CA THR A 82 -25.08 -14.65 -7.94
C THR A 82 -23.85 -15.47 -7.59
N LEU A 83 -23.67 -15.78 -6.31
CA LEU A 83 -22.54 -16.61 -5.84
C LEU A 83 -22.46 -17.98 -6.55
N GLN A 84 -23.62 -18.55 -6.92
CA GLN A 84 -23.71 -19.86 -7.59
C GLN A 84 -23.29 -19.83 -9.07
N ASP A 85 -23.32 -18.64 -9.71
CA ASP A 85 -22.88 -18.44 -11.08
C ASP A 85 -21.37 -18.11 -11.19
N ILE A 86 -20.67 -18.01 -10.05
CA ILE A 86 -19.24 -17.73 -10.04
C ILE A 86 -18.45 -19.02 -10.32
N ARG A 87 -17.60 -18.98 -11.33
CA ARG A 87 -16.70 -20.09 -11.69
C ARG A 87 -15.35 -19.97 -10.99
N TRP A 88 -14.68 -21.09 -10.73
CA TRP A 88 -13.34 -21.07 -10.12
C TRP A 88 -12.29 -20.38 -11.01
N ASN A 89 -12.53 -20.33 -12.32
CA ASN A 89 -11.72 -19.65 -13.32
C ASN A 89 -12.43 -18.45 -13.96
N ASP A 90 -13.41 -17.85 -13.26
CA ASP A 90 -14.19 -16.75 -13.81
C ASP A 90 -13.32 -15.54 -14.15
N HIS A 91 -13.53 -14.98 -15.35
CA HIS A 91 -12.81 -13.83 -15.87
C HIS A 91 -13.48 -12.51 -15.48
N ARG A 92 -14.76 -12.54 -15.07
CA ARG A 92 -15.52 -11.35 -14.65
C ARG A 92 -14.88 -10.76 -13.38
N ARG A 93 -14.74 -9.43 -13.36
CA ARG A 93 -14.16 -8.72 -12.21
C ARG A 93 -15.23 -8.43 -11.17
N ILE A 94 -15.24 -9.22 -10.10
CA ILE A 94 -16.19 -9.14 -8.98
C ILE A 94 -15.60 -8.37 -7.79
N TYR A 95 -16.43 -8.09 -6.78
CA TYR A 95 -16.03 -7.41 -5.56
C TYR A 95 -15.57 -8.40 -4.49
N TRP A 96 -14.50 -8.02 -3.80
CA TRP A 96 -13.87 -8.80 -2.75
C TRP A 96 -13.73 -7.94 -1.52
N LYS A 97 -13.91 -8.54 -0.34
CA LYS A 97 -13.59 -7.97 0.96
C LYS A 97 -12.52 -8.85 1.60
N CYS A 98 -11.32 -8.32 1.79
CA CYS A 98 -10.21 -9.13 2.30
C CYS A 98 -10.51 -9.62 3.73
N SER A 99 -10.51 -10.93 3.97
CA SER A 99 -10.67 -11.50 5.32
C SER A 99 -9.54 -11.13 6.28
N PHE A 100 -8.35 -10.81 5.75
CA PHE A 100 -7.17 -10.44 6.54
C PHE A 100 -7.23 -8.98 7.00
N CYS A 101 -7.26 -8.01 6.07
CA CYS A 101 -7.19 -6.58 6.40
C CYS A 101 -8.52 -5.81 6.27
N GLY A 102 -9.58 -6.44 5.75
CA GLY A 102 -10.91 -5.83 5.61
C GLY A 102 -11.11 -4.91 4.40
N SER A 103 -10.06 -4.57 3.64
CA SER A 103 -10.19 -3.65 2.50
C SER A 103 -10.95 -4.27 1.32
N SER A 104 -11.78 -3.47 0.66
CA SER A 104 -12.49 -3.86 -0.56
C SER A 104 -11.66 -3.66 -1.83
N TYR A 105 -11.77 -4.58 -2.80
CA TYR A 105 -11.11 -4.45 -4.11
C TYR A 105 -11.85 -5.23 -5.19
N ARG A 106 -11.55 -4.94 -6.47
CA ARG A 106 -12.21 -5.54 -7.63
C ARG A 106 -11.24 -6.28 -8.55
N LYS A 107 -11.36 -7.61 -8.61
CA LYS A 107 -10.51 -8.54 -9.40
C LYS A 107 -11.33 -9.72 -9.91
N SER A 108 -10.80 -10.47 -10.88
CA SER A 108 -11.41 -11.72 -11.33
C SER A 108 -10.99 -12.91 -10.47
N VAL A 109 -11.85 -13.92 -10.39
CA VAL A 109 -11.57 -15.16 -9.65
C VAL A 109 -10.39 -15.90 -10.29
N SER A 110 -10.31 -15.90 -11.62
CA SER A 110 -9.24 -16.54 -12.39
C SER A 110 -7.83 -16.11 -11.97
N VAL A 111 -7.60 -14.82 -11.72
CA VAL A 111 -6.28 -14.30 -11.35
C VAL A 111 -5.98 -14.66 -9.89
N ARG A 112 -7.01 -14.70 -9.03
CA ARG A 112 -6.85 -15.14 -7.64
C ARG A 112 -6.53 -16.62 -7.53
N THR A 113 -7.19 -17.48 -8.30
CA THR A 113 -6.98 -18.94 -8.28
C THR A 113 -5.72 -19.37 -9.00
N LYS A 114 -5.34 -18.71 -10.11
CA LYS A 114 -4.12 -19.04 -10.85
C LYS A 114 -2.83 -18.46 -10.24
N PHE A 115 -2.88 -17.23 -9.75
CA PHE A 115 -1.67 -16.47 -9.38
C PHE A 115 -1.69 -15.93 -7.93
N HIS A 116 -2.67 -16.32 -7.11
CA HIS A 116 -2.82 -15.83 -5.73
C HIS A 116 -2.96 -14.30 -5.64
N ALA A 117 -3.52 -13.66 -6.67
CA ALA A 117 -3.71 -12.21 -6.71
C ALA A 117 -4.86 -11.77 -5.80
N GLY A 118 -4.55 -11.51 -4.54
CA GLY A 118 -5.52 -11.01 -3.56
C GLY A 118 -5.56 -9.50 -3.42
N CYS A 119 -5.81 -9.05 -2.19
CA CYS A 119 -5.82 -7.64 -1.85
C CYS A 119 -4.48 -6.97 -2.17
N ASN A 120 -4.52 -5.81 -2.84
CA ASN A 120 -3.32 -5.06 -3.18
C ASN A 120 -2.55 -4.57 -1.93
N LEU A 121 -3.24 -4.33 -0.81
CA LEU A 121 -2.60 -3.92 0.45
C LEU A 121 -1.85 -5.07 1.11
N CYS A 122 -2.43 -6.26 1.08
CA CYS A 122 -1.79 -7.46 1.62
C CYS A 122 -0.54 -7.88 0.84
N LYS A 123 -0.27 -7.32 -0.35
CA LYS A 123 1.02 -7.52 -1.03
C LYS A 123 2.18 -7.01 -0.18
N GLY A 124 1.98 -5.90 0.53
CA GLY A 124 2.96 -5.35 1.47
C GLY A 124 2.94 -5.99 2.86
N ARG A 125 2.22 -7.10 3.08
CA ARG A 125 2.10 -7.72 4.42
C ARG A 125 3.44 -8.17 5.00
N TYR A 126 4.34 -8.62 4.14
CA TYR A 126 5.67 -9.05 4.54
C TYR A 126 6.66 -7.88 4.47
N PRO A 127 7.75 -7.93 5.27
CA PRO A 127 8.82 -6.94 5.20
C PRO A 127 9.51 -6.89 3.84
N SER A 128 9.67 -8.05 3.18
CA SER A 128 10.22 -8.17 1.82
C SER A 128 9.22 -8.87 0.91
N GLU A 129 8.94 -8.27 -0.24
CA GLU A 129 8.09 -8.89 -1.27
C GLU A 129 8.77 -10.12 -1.90
N VAL A 130 10.11 -10.15 -1.86
CA VAL A 130 10.96 -11.20 -2.43
C VAL A 130 11.08 -12.38 -1.47
N LEU A 131 11.51 -12.12 -0.23
CA LEU A 131 11.81 -13.17 0.75
C LEU A 131 10.61 -13.59 1.62
N ARG A 132 9.52 -12.81 1.60
CA ARG A 132 8.24 -13.09 2.27
C ARG A 132 8.38 -13.54 3.72
N GLU A 133 8.19 -14.83 4.00
CA GLU A 133 8.22 -15.40 5.36
C GLU A 133 9.62 -15.46 6.00
N GLN A 134 10.71 -15.24 5.26
CA GLN A 134 12.08 -15.30 5.79
C GLN A 134 12.47 -14.08 6.65
N HIS A 135 11.52 -13.46 7.34
CA HIS A 135 11.80 -12.40 8.30
C HIS A 135 12.02 -12.99 9.69
N GLN A 136 13.02 -12.48 10.40
CA GLN A 136 13.26 -12.83 11.82
C GLN A 136 12.69 -11.77 12.77
N SER A 137 11.92 -10.82 12.24
CA SER A 137 11.36 -9.73 13.03
C SER A 137 10.18 -10.16 13.88
N LEU A 138 10.14 -9.64 15.11
CA LEU A 138 9.02 -9.81 16.03
C LEU A 138 7.72 -9.24 15.44
N SER A 139 6.60 -9.76 15.91
CA SER A 139 5.28 -9.21 15.59
C SER A 139 5.13 -7.78 16.14
N LEU A 140 4.24 -7.01 15.53
CA LEU A 140 3.93 -5.64 15.93
C LEU A 140 3.41 -5.61 17.36
N ALA A 141 2.56 -6.57 17.74
CA ALA A 141 2.04 -6.70 19.10
C ALA A 141 3.13 -6.91 20.15
N ALA A 142 4.17 -7.67 19.83
CA ALA A 142 5.27 -7.92 20.77
C ALA A 142 6.23 -6.73 20.88
N SER A 143 6.50 -6.04 19.76
CA SER A 143 7.51 -4.98 19.75
C SER A 143 6.99 -3.59 20.12
N ALA A 144 5.74 -3.28 19.79
CA ALA A 144 5.17 -1.93 19.90
C ALA A 144 3.64 -1.99 20.14
N PRO A 145 3.20 -2.47 21.32
CA PRO A 145 1.77 -2.60 21.64
C PRO A 145 1.02 -1.26 21.64
N GLU A 146 1.71 -0.14 21.87
CA GLU A 146 1.16 1.22 21.79
C GLU A 146 0.69 1.59 20.38
N LEU A 147 1.36 1.09 19.33
CA LEU A 147 0.97 1.34 17.95
C LEU A 147 -0.34 0.64 17.60
N ILE A 148 -0.62 -0.51 18.22
CA ILE A 148 -1.90 -1.20 18.03
C ILE A 148 -3.06 -0.32 18.50
N LYS A 149 -2.89 0.44 19.59
CA LYS A 149 -3.93 1.36 20.08
C LYS A 149 -4.23 2.47 19.06
N GLN A 150 -3.24 2.89 18.29
CA GLN A 150 -3.37 3.93 17.25
C GLN A 150 -3.98 3.43 15.94
N LEU A 151 -4.07 2.12 15.72
CA LEU A 151 -4.75 1.59 14.54
C LEU A 151 -6.23 1.95 14.57
N LYS A 152 -6.79 2.25 13.40
CA LYS A 152 -8.23 2.46 13.24
C LYS A 152 -9.00 1.22 13.72
N GLU A 153 -10.09 1.47 14.45
CA GLU A 153 -10.95 0.39 14.93
C GLU A 153 -11.60 -0.29 13.73
N THR A 154 -11.29 -1.56 13.56
CA THR A 154 -11.83 -2.45 12.55
C THR A 154 -11.74 -3.85 13.13
N ASP A 155 -12.65 -4.74 12.77
CA ASP A 155 -12.71 -6.15 13.22
C ASP A 155 -11.43 -6.96 12.94
N LYS A 156 -10.49 -6.38 12.19
CA LYS A 156 -9.24 -6.99 11.71
C LYS A 156 -8.00 -6.49 12.42
N LYS A 157 -8.16 -5.77 13.53
CA LYS A 157 -7.07 -5.21 14.32
C LYS A 157 -6.07 -6.26 14.80
N ASP A 158 -6.57 -7.43 15.22
CA ASP A 158 -5.74 -8.53 15.71
C ASP A 158 -4.83 -9.11 14.62
N ASN A 159 -5.37 -9.27 13.40
CA ASN A 159 -4.61 -9.70 12.23
C ASN A 159 -3.51 -8.68 11.87
N LEU A 160 -3.77 -7.39 12.07
CA LEU A 160 -2.75 -6.36 11.84
C LEU A 160 -1.68 -6.37 12.93
N GLY A 161 -2.04 -6.73 14.17
CA GLY A 161 -1.09 -6.91 15.28
C GLY A 161 -0.14 -8.10 15.08
N SER A 162 -0.55 -9.12 14.32
CA SER A 162 0.29 -10.28 13.99
C SER A 162 1.31 -10.01 12.88
N LEU A 163 1.24 -8.86 12.21
CA LEU A 163 2.22 -8.48 11.19
C LEU A 163 3.59 -8.23 11.82
N ALA A 164 4.66 -8.44 11.06
CA ALA A 164 6.00 -8.11 11.49
C ALA A 164 6.16 -6.59 11.71
N ARG A 165 6.93 -6.17 12.73
CA ARG A 165 7.22 -4.75 12.97
C ARG A 165 7.93 -4.05 11.81
N THR A 166 8.62 -4.81 10.96
CA THR A 166 9.31 -4.36 9.73
C THR A 166 8.41 -4.45 8.49
N SER A 167 7.13 -4.78 8.65
CA SER A 167 6.19 -4.95 7.55
C SER A 167 6.00 -3.66 6.74
N LYS A 168 5.89 -3.81 5.41
CA LYS A 168 5.58 -2.71 4.48
C LYS A 168 4.08 -2.42 4.38
N PHE A 169 3.26 -3.05 5.22
CA PHE A 169 1.82 -3.00 5.12
C PHE A 169 1.30 -1.58 5.36
N LEU A 170 0.46 -1.08 4.45
CA LEU A 170 -0.12 0.26 4.52
C LEU A 170 -1.43 0.23 5.33
N ALA A 171 -1.30 0.39 6.64
CA ALA A 171 -2.41 0.44 7.58
C ALA A 171 -3.05 1.83 7.68
N GLU A 172 -4.28 1.85 8.20
CA GLU A 172 -5.00 3.07 8.57
C GLU A 172 -4.83 3.34 10.07
N TRP A 173 -4.36 4.55 10.38
CA TRP A 173 -4.02 5.00 11.73
C TRP A 173 -4.92 6.18 12.13
N LYS A 174 -5.24 6.29 13.41
CA LYS A 174 -5.86 7.47 14.01
C LYS A 174 -4.76 8.51 14.27
N CYS A 175 -4.89 9.70 13.70
CA CYS A 175 -3.97 10.82 13.91
C CYS A 175 -4.09 11.31 15.36
N GLN A 176 -2.96 11.48 16.05
CA GLN A 176 -2.95 11.99 17.43
C GLN A 176 -3.40 13.46 17.53
N GLY A 177 -3.18 14.26 16.48
CA GLY A 177 -3.49 15.69 16.50
C GLY A 177 -4.96 16.01 16.22
N CYS A 178 -5.52 15.49 15.13
CA CYS A 178 -6.89 15.80 14.69
C CYS A 178 -7.90 14.66 14.92
N GLY A 179 -7.46 13.49 15.37
CA GLY A 179 -8.31 12.29 15.48
C GLY A 179 -8.73 11.65 14.14
N GLY A 180 -8.46 12.30 13.01
CA GLY A 180 -8.79 11.80 11.68
C GLY A 180 -7.97 10.56 11.29
N SER A 181 -8.47 9.79 10.32
CA SER A 181 -7.76 8.61 9.80
C SER A 181 -6.77 8.97 8.71
N TYR A 182 -5.56 8.42 8.75
CA TYR A 182 -4.56 8.55 7.69
C TYR A 182 -3.88 7.21 7.41
N ARG A 183 -3.19 7.11 6.27
CA ARG A 183 -2.53 5.88 5.83
C ARG A 183 -1.02 6.01 5.96
N ALA A 184 -0.40 5.06 6.62
CA ALA A 184 1.06 4.97 6.77
C ALA A 184 1.50 3.50 6.85
N SER A 185 2.76 3.22 6.50
CA SER A 185 3.27 1.85 6.58
C SER A 185 3.63 1.47 8.02
N VAL A 186 3.51 0.19 8.38
CA VAL A 186 3.90 -0.29 9.72
C VAL A 186 5.36 0.02 10.00
N ARG A 187 6.28 -0.30 9.07
CA ARG A 187 7.71 0.02 9.20
C ARG A 187 8.03 1.51 9.33
N SER A 188 7.23 2.40 8.72
CA SER A 188 7.44 3.85 8.89
C SER A 188 7.05 4.32 10.27
N ARG A 189 6.04 3.70 10.90
CA ARG A 189 5.63 4.02 12.27
C ARG A 189 6.62 3.49 13.30
N THR A 190 7.19 2.31 13.07
CA THR A 190 8.22 1.73 13.97
C THR A 190 9.61 2.31 13.72
N GLY A 191 9.88 2.82 12.52
CA GLY A 191 11.22 3.26 12.09
C GLY A 191 12.18 2.10 11.82
N MET A 192 11.73 0.85 11.94
CA MET A 192 12.59 -0.33 11.83
C MET A 192 12.55 -0.93 10.44
N VAL A 193 13.73 -1.31 9.95
CA VAL A 193 13.92 -1.94 8.65
C VAL A 193 14.81 -3.18 8.83
N GLU A 194 14.62 -4.18 7.98
CA GLU A 194 15.51 -5.34 7.95
C GLU A 194 16.87 -5.00 7.36
N SER A 195 17.90 -5.64 7.90
CA SER A 195 19.27 -5.56 7.41
C SER A 195 19.33 -5.83 5.89
N GLY A 196 20.03 -4.97 5.16
CA GLY A 196 20.20 -5.07 3.71
C GLY A 196 19.09 -4.42 2.87
N GLN A 197 17.99 -3.97 3.48
CA GLN A 197 17.02 -3.13 2.77
C GLN A 197 17.40 -1.65 2.86
N CYS A 198 16.76 -0.80 2.05
CA CYS A 198 17.00 0.64 2.08
C CYS A 198 16.61 1.25 3.44
N PRO A 199 17.49 2.04 4.07
CA PRO A 199 17.15 2.74 5.30
C PRO A 199 16.02 3.75 5.03
N LEU A 200 15.21 4.00 6.05
CA LEU A 200 14.20 5.06 6.00
C LEU A 200 14.83 6.40 6.37
N HIS A 201 14.08 7.49 6.16
CA HIS A 201 14.47 8.80 6.66
C HIS A 201 14.71 8.73 8.17
N PRO A 202 15.78 9.34 8.72
CA PRO A 202 16.11 9.23 10.16
C PRO A 202 14.94 9.62 11.08
N ASN A 203 14.21 10.67 10.72
CA ASN A 203 13.09 11.19 11.52
C ASN A 203 11.73 10.65 11.04
N ILE A 204 11.69 9.51 10.34
CA ILE A 204 10.45 8.97 9.76
C ILE A 204 9.36 8.71 10.81
N VAL A 205 9.77 8.37 12.03
CA VAL A 205 8.85 8.05 13.13
C VAL A 205 8.06 9.29 13.54
N ASP A 206 8.73 10.43 13.68
CA ASP A 206 8.13 11.72 14.05
C ASP A 206 7.20 12.23 12.95
N TRP A 207 7.68 12.17 11.70
CA TRP A 207 6.90 12.58 10.52
C TRP A 207 5.67 11.71 10.26
N SER A 208 5.73 10.43 10.62
CA SER A 208 4.62 9.49 10.43
C SER A 208 3.67 9.40 11.63
N ALA A 209 3.95 10.10 12.74
CA ALA A 209 3.11 10.10 13.94
C ALA A 209 1.76 10.79 13.75
N TYR A 210 1.72 11.70 12.79
CA TYR A 210 0.55 12.49 12.47
C TYR A 210 0.14 12.28 11.02
N CYS A 211 -1.06 12.75 10.68
CA CYS A 211 -1.46 12.83 9.28
C CYS A 211 -0.61 13.86 8.52
N PRO A 212 -0.58 13.80 7.18
CA PRO A 212 0.22 14.72 6.36
C PRO A 212 -0.08 16.20 6.58
N SER A 213 -1.29 16.56 7.04
CA SER A 213 -1.67 17.94 7.35
C SER A 213 -1.28 18.38 8.75
N CYS A 214 -1.07 17.46 9.70
CA CYS A 214 -0.77 17.78 11.10
C CYS A 214 0.72 17.57 11.46
N SER A 215 1.49 16.87 10.62
CA SER A 215 2.89 16.54 10.92
C SER A 215 3.82 17.75 10.96
N TRP A 216 3.49 18.84 10.26
CA TRP A 216 4.34 20.01 10.17
C TRP A 216 4.57 20.69 11.52
N LYS A 217 3.49 20.99 12.26
CA LYS A 217 3.56 21.80 13.47
C LYS A 217 4.50 21.18 14.54
N PRO A 218 4.34 19.91 14.96
CA PRO A 218 5.20 19.33 15.99
C PRO A 218 6.66 19.21 15.57
N ASN A 219 6.92 18.92 14.29
CA ASN A 219 8.29 18.71 13.80
C ASN A 219 9.07 20.01 13.63
N MET A 220 8.39 21.16 13.55
CA MET A 220 9.02 22.47 13.44
C MET A 220 9.36 23.08 14.81
N GLU A 221 8.76 22.61 15.90
CA GLU A 221 9.02 23.12 17.26
C GLU A 221 10.50 22.95 17.63
N ALA A 222 11.09 21.78 17.38
CA ALA A 222 12.51 21.54 17.64
C ALA A 222 13.45 22.47 16.84
N ILE A 223 13.06 22.85 15.62
CA ILE A 223 13.84 23.80 14.81
C ILE A 223 13.75 25.20 15.41
N ALA A 224 12.56 25.62 15.84
CA ALA A 224 12.35 26.92 16.47
C ALA A 224 13.15 27.06 17.78
N GLU A 225 13.19 26.01 18.62
CA GLU A 225 13.99 25.98 19.84
C GLU A 225 15.49 26.11 19.57
N GLU A 226 16.00 25.39 18.56
CA GLU A 226 17.42 25.43 18.22
C GLU A 226 17.82 26.82 17.68
N VAL A 227 16.98 27.42 16.83
CA VAL A 227 17.16 28.83 16.37
C VAL A 227 17.11 29.79 17.54
N GLN A 228 16.20 29.60 18.51
CA GLN A 228 16.10 30.45 19.69
C GLN A 228 17.36 30.36 20.57
N ARG A 229 18.01 29.18 20.62
CA ARG A 229 19.21 28.93 21.43
C ARG A 229 20.49 29.51 20.83
N THR A 230 20.70 29.36 19.53
CA THR A 230 21.97 29.73 18.85
C THR A 230 21.85 30.99 17.98
N GLY A 231 20.63 31.43 17.68
CA GLY A 231 20.36 32.45 16.66
C GLY A 231 20.47 31.94 15.22
N GLN A 232 20.80 30.66 15.00
CA GLN A 232 21.04 30.09 13.67
C GLN A 232 20.72 28.60 13.62
N PHE A 233 20.02 28.17 12.57
CA PHE A 233 19.79 26.76 12.26
C PHE A 233 20.44 26.37 10.94
N LEU A 234 21.18 25.26 10.94
CA LEU A 234 21.97 24.78 9.81
C LEU A 234 21.62 23.35 9.40
N GLY A 235 20.93 22.58 10.24
CA GLY A 235 20.68 21.15 10.03
C GLY A 235 21.91 20.26 10.28
N LEU A 236 23.04 20.85 10.67
CA LEU A 236 24.30 20.15 10.98
C LEU A 236 24.38 19.73 12.44
N GLU A 237 23.41 20.11 13.27
CA GLU A 237 23.47 19.96 14.73
C GLU A 237 23.51 18.48 15.11
N ALA A 238 22.72 17.64 14.43
CA ALA A 238 22.70 16.20 14.67
C ALA A 238 24.01 15.51 14.27
N GLU A 239 24.63 15.90 13.16
CA GLU A 239 25.91 15.36 12.72
C GLU A 239 27.07 15.82 13.60
N SER A 240 27.05 17.10 14.00
CA SER A 240 28.05 17.68 14.89
C SER A 240 28.03 17.00 16.27
N ARG A 241 26.84 16.79 16.85
CA ARG A 241 26.68 16.02 18.11
C ARG A 241 27.19 14.58 17.97
N LYS A 242 26.88 13.90 16.85
CA LYS A 242 27.39 12.55 16.58
C LYS A 242 28.91 12.53 16.52
N ASN A 243 29.54 13.46 15.81
CA ASN A 243 31.00 13.55 15.69
C ASN A 243 31.66 13.88 17.04
N ALA A 244 31.05 14.72 17.88
CA ALA A 244 31.56 15.05 19.20
C ALA A 244 31.44 13.88 20.20
N SER A 245 30.38 13.07 20.09
CA SER A 245 30.13 11.91 20.97
C SER A 245 30.84 10.64 20.54
N ALA A 246 31.35 10.56 19.31
CA ALA A 246 31.96 9.35 18.78
C ALA A 246 33.31 9.09 19.50
N PRO A 247 33.50 7.90 20.12
CA PRO A 247 34.79 7.54 20.69
C PRO A 247 35.86 7.49 19.59
N PRO A 248 37.15 7.69 19.93
CA PRO A 248 38.23 7.62 18.95
C PRO A 248 38.32 6.22 18.35
N ALA A 249 37.70 6.03 17.19
CA ALA A 249 37.74 4.79 16.44
C ALA A 249 38.94 4.78 15.49
N ARG A 250 39.69 3.67 15.45
CA ARG A 250 40.71 3.45 14.42
C ARG A 250 40.02 3.14 13.10
N ILE A 251 39.80 4.18 12.29
CA ILE A 251 39.20 4.04 10.96
C ILE A 251 40.31 3.71 9.94
N PRO A 252 40.28 2.53 9.28
CA PRO A 252 41.26 2.21 8.24
C PRO A 252 41.10 3.19 7.06
N ARG A 253 42.20 3.86 6.67
CA ARG A 253 42.23 4.80 5.55
C ARG A 253 43.30 4.37 4.55
N ARG A 254 43.02 4.55 3.26
CA ARG A 254 43.99 4.29 2.19
C ARG A 254 45.23 5.20 2.35
N LYS A 255 46.42 4.68 2.02
CA LYS A 255 47.62 5.52 1.81
C LYS A 255 47.30 6.53 0.69
N LYS A 256 47.67 7.80 0.88
CA LYS A 256 47.50 8.84 -0.14
C LYS A 256 48.86 9.11 -0.79
N LEU A 257 48.90 9.16 -2.13
CA LEU A 257 50.07 9.56 -2.89
C LEU A 257 50.12 11.10 -2.98
N VAL A 258 50.21 11.77 -1.83
CA VAL A 258 50.39 13.23 -1.82
C VAL A 258 51.89 13.47 -1.99
N SER A 259 52.28 13.85 -3.20
CA SER A 259 53.61 14.40 -3.51
C SER A 259 53.84 15.73 -2.78
#